data_AF-A0A0B1R3D8-F1
#
_entry.id   AF-A0A0B1R3D8-F1
#
_cell.length_a   1.000
_cell.length_b   1.000
_cell.length_c   1.000
_cell.angle_alpha   90.00
_cell.angle_beta   90.00
_cell.angle_gamma   90.00
#
_symmetry.space_group_name_H-M   'P 1'
#
loop_
_entity.id
_entity.type
_entity.pdbx_description
1 polymer ?
#
loop_
_entity_poly.entity_id
_entity_poly.type
_entity_poly.pdbx_seq_one_letter_code
_entity_poly.pdbx_strand_id
1 'polypeptide(L)'
;MKGWLVAESLKDTPPGQWIVYGFMLTALTYALLRTAGNLREIYRLRRLGTLWARHYAVRAWGASPGPLQLVLAAECLVTDALCALLLLALCDVTLW
;
A
#
# COMPACT_ATOMS: atom_id res chain seq x y z
N MET A 1 -9.50 -20.90 19.41
CA MET A 1 -9.99 -21.92 18.45
C MET A 1 -9.74 -21.57 16.98
N LYS A 2 -9.84 -20.30 16.53
CA LYS A 2 -9.52 -19.93 15.12
C LYS A 2 -8.06 -20.15 14.70
N GLY A 3 -7.10 -20.00 15.62
CA GLY A 3 -5.67 -20.20 15.31
C GLY A 3 -5.27 -21.65 15.02
N TRP A 4 -6.01 -22.64 15.53
CA TRP A 4 -5.75 -24.06 15.26
C TRP A 4 -6.18 -24.43 13.83
N LEU A 5 -7.36 -23.97 13.40
CA LEU A 5 -7.84 -24.16 12.03
C LEU A 5 -6.93 -23.53 10.95
N VAL A 6 -6.33 -22.37 11.24
CA VAL A 6 -5.36 -21.73 10.33
C VAL A 6 -4.05 -22.51 10.28
N ALA A 7 -3.58 -23.04 11.41
CA ALA A 7 -2.35 -23.82 11.47
C ALA A 7 -2.50 -25.19 10.77
N GLU A 8 -3.68 -25.82 10.87
CA GLU A 8 -4.02 -27.06 10.15
C GLU A 8 -4.15 -26.81 8.65
N SER A 9 -4.83 -25.74 8.22
CA SER A 9 -4.97 -25.44 6.78
C SER A 9 -3.63 -25.14 6.12
N LEU A 10 -2.70 -24.48 6.83
CA LEU A 10 -1.33 -24.22 6.34
C LEU A 10 -0.53 -25.52 6.17
N LYS A 11 -0.78 -26.52 7.01
CA LYS A 11 -0.03 -27.79 7.01
C LYS A 11 -0.28 -28.61 5.74
N ASP A 12 -1.48 -28.51 5.18
CA ASP A 12 -1.90 -29.23 3.97
C ASP A 12 -1.90 -28.35 2.71
N THR A 13 -1.39 -27.11 2.81
CA THR A 13 -1.34 -26.17 1.68
C THR A 13 -0.28 -26.60 0.66
N PRO A 14 -0.65 -26.84 -0.62
CA PRO A 14 0.31 -27.24 -1.65
C PRO A 14 1.36 -26.15 -1.91
N PRO A 15 2.59 -26.51 -2.32
CA PRO A 15 3.69 -25.55 -2.54
C PRO A 15 3.35 -24.37 -3.45
N GLY A 16 2.49 -24.58 -4.46
CA GLY A 16 2.04 -23.51 -5.35
C GLY A 16 1.22 -22.43 -4.65
N GLN A 17 0.38 -22.79 -3.68
CA GLN A 17 -0.43 -21.82 -2.92
C GLN A 17 0.43 -21.00 -1.95
N TRP A 18 1.53 -21.55 -1.42
CA TRP A 18 2.49 -20.79 -0.62
C TRP A 18 3.13 -19.64 -1.41
N ILE A 19 3.44 -19.86 -2.69
CA ILE A 19 3.96 -18.81 -3.58
C ILE A 19 2.92 -17.71 -3.76
N VAL A 20 1.65 -18.07 -3.96
CA VAL A 20 0.55 -17.11 -4.11
C VAL A 20 0.35 -16.30 -2.84
N TYR A 21 0.31 -16.93 -1.66
CA TYR A 21 0.21 -16.21 -0.38
C TYR A 21 1.42 -15.31 -0.11
N GLY A 22 2.63 -15.77 -0.45
CA GLY A 22 3.84 -14.95 -0.36
C GLY A 22 3.75 -13.70 -1.23
N PHE A 23 3.23 -13.84 -2.46
CA PHE A 23 3.01 -12.73 -3.37
C PHE A 23 1.93 -11.77 -2.87
N MET A 24 0.78 -12.29 -2.39
CA MET A 24 -0.28 -11.49 -1.75
C MET A 24 0.27 -10.65 -0.59
N LEU A 25 1.02 -11.28 0.32
CA LEU A 25 1.60 -10.61 1.47
C LEU A 25 2.61 -9.53 1.06
N THR A 26 3.44 -9.82 0.04
CA THR A 26 4.42 -8.87 -0.48
C THR A 26 3.73 -7.66 -1.12
N ALA A 27 2.72 -7.88 -1.96
CA ALA A 27 1.95 -6.83 -2.60
C ALA A 27 1.25 -5.94 -1.56
N LEU A 28 0.59 -6.55 -0.56
CA LEU A 28 -0.05 -5.83 0.54
C LEU A 28 0.95 -5.00 1.34
N THR A 29 2.11 -5.58 1.69
CA THR A 29 3.15 -4.87 2.44
C THR A 29 3.66 -3.67 1.66
N TYR A 30 3.89 -3.83 0.35
CA TYR A 30 4.33 -2.75 -0.52
C TYR A 30 3.28 -1.62 -0.58
N ALA A 31 2.00 -1.95 -0.80
CA ALA A 31 0.92 -0.98 -0.84
C ALA A 31 0.83 -0.19 0.47
N LEU A 32 0.87 -0.88 1.62
CA LEU A 32 0.84 -0.23 2.94
C LEU A 32 2.04 0.69 3.16
N LEU A 33 3.25 0.27 2.79
CA LEU A 33 4.45 1.11 2.91
C LEU A 33 4.35 2.35 2.02
N ARG A 34 3.86 2.19 0.79
CA ARG A 34 3.66 3.30 -0.16
C ARG A 34 2.65 4.30 0.38
N THR A 35 1.50 3.82 0.85
CA THR A 35 0.41 4.63 1.41
C THR A 35 0.86 5.34 2.68
N ALA A 36 1.54 4.65 3.61
CA ALA A 36 2.11 5.26 4.81
C ALA A 36 3.15 6.36 4.47
N GLY A 37 4.01 6.12 3.48
CA GLY A 37 4.99 7.11 3.01
C GLY A 37 4.32 8.38 2.47
N ASN A 38 3.31 8.22 1.61
CA ASN A 38 2.55 9.34 1.06
C ASN A 38 1.77 10.11 2.12
N LEU A 39 1.13 9.42 3.06
CA LEU A 39 0.44 10.06 4.18
C LEU A 39 1.39 10.84 5.07
N ARG A 40 2.58 10.29 5.36
CA ARG A 40 3.63 11.01 6.11
C ARG A 40 4.05 12.28 5.40
N GLU A 41 4.17 12.22 4.08
CA GLU A 41 4.56 13.37 3.26
C GLU A 41 3.48 14.45 3.22
N ILE A 42 2.21 14.06 3.02
CA ILE A 42 1.06 14.97 3.12
C ILE A 42 1.00 15.61 4.51
N TYR A 43 1.17 14.82 5.57
CA TYR A 43 1.20 15.33 6.94
C TYR A 43 2.33 16.34 7.14
N ARG A 44 3.54 16.05 6.63
CA ARG A 44 4.68 16.97 6.69
C ARG A 44 4.37 18.29 5.98
N LEU A 45 3.81 18.23 4.77
CA LEU A 45 3.44 19.41 3.99
C LEU A 45 2.36 20.25 4.69
N ARG A 46 1.40 19.61 5.36
CA ARG A 46 0.35 20.31 6.13
C ARG A 46 0.86 20.93 7.41
N ARG A 47 1.84 20.31 8.06
CA ARG A 47 2.43 20.80 9.32
C ARG A 47 3.42 21.94 9.09
N LEU A 48 4.10 21.94 7.95
CA LEU A 48 4.99 23.03 7.57
C LEU A 48 4.17 24.29 7.27
N GLY A 49 4.57 25.44 7.81
CA GLY A 49 4.00 26.72 7.42
C GLY A 49 4.11 26.95 5.91
N THR A 50 3.22 27.75 5.32
CA THR A 50 3.04 27.91 3.87
C THR A 50 4.35 28.18 3.10
N LEU A 51 5.25 29.00 3.66
CA LEU A 51 6.54 29.33 3.04
C LEU A 51 7.49 28.12 2.99
N TRP A 52 7.60 27.40 4.11
CA TRP A 52 8.47 26.23 4.25
C TRP A 52 7.94 25.03 3.46
N ALA A 53 6.62 24.82 3.46
CA ALA A 53 5.98 23.79 2.65
C ALA A 53 6.21 24.02 1.16
N ARG A 54 6.14 25.27 0.70
CA ARG A 54 6.43 25.63 -0.70
C ARG A 54 7.89 25.42 -1.05
N HIS A 55 8.82 25.89 -0.22
CA HIS A 55 10.25 25.70 -0.46
C HIS A 55 10.63 24.21 -0.51
N TYR A 56 10.11 23.43 0.44
CA TYR A 56 10.32 21.99 0.48
C TYR A 56 9.72 21.27 -0.73
N ALA A 57 8.45 21.54 -1.08
CA ALA A 57 7.77 20.89 -2.20
C ALA A 57 8.49 21.17 -3.53
N VAL A 58 8.93 22.42 -3.77
CA VAL A 58 9.68 22.75 -4.99
C VAL A 58 11.05 22.08 -5.00
N ARG A 59 11.75 22.02 -3.86
CA ARG A 59 13.11 21.44 -3.80
C ARG A 59 13.12 19.91 -3.89
N ALA A 60 12.22 19.24 -3.17
CA ALA A 60 12.18 17.78 -3.08
C ALA A 60 11.41 17.15 -4.23
N TRP A 61 10.38 17.83 -4.74
CA TRP A 61 9.45 17.27 -5.72
C TRP A 61 9.33 18.10 -7.01
N GLY A 62 9.94 19.27 -7.10
CA GLY A 62 9.80 20.15 -8.27
C GLY A 62 8.39 20.71 -8.47
N ALA A 63 7.51 20.60 -7.48
CA ALA A 63 6.08 20.87 -7.61
C ALA A 63 5.57 21.85 -6.54
N SER A 64 4.44 22.50 -6.81
CA SER A 64 3.75 23.31 -5.80
C SER A 64 3.02 22.41 -4.78
N PRO A 65 2.88 22.85 -3.52
CA PRO A 65 2.45 21.98 -2.43
C PRO A 65 1.00 21.49 -2.55
N GLY A 66 0.10 22.27 -3.17
CA GLY A 66 -1.30 21.88 -3.37
C GLY A 66 -1.44 20.70 -4.34
N PRO A 67 -1.01 20.85 -5.61
CA PRO A 67 -0.99 19.75 -6.58
C PRO A 67 -0.22 18.53 -6.09
N LEU A 68 0.91 18.71 -5.40
CA LEU A 68 1.67 17.61 -4.82
C LEU A 68 0.82 16.80 -3.83
N GLN A 69 0.07 17.45 -2.93
CA GLN A 69 -0.80 16.74 -1.99
C GLN A 69 -1.89 15.94 -2.70
N LEU A 70 -2.47 16.47 -3.78
CA LEU A 70 -3.47 15.77 -4.59
C LEU A 70 -2.88 14.54 -5.27
N VAL A 71 -1.68 14.67 -5.86
CA VAL A 71 -0.99 13.55 -6.52
C VAL A 71 -0.66 12.45 -5.50
N LEU A 72 -0.11 12.80 -4.34
CA LEU A 72 0.20 11.83 -3.28
C LEU A 72 -1.05 11.09 -2.78
N ALA A 73 -2.18 11.79 -2.64
CA ALA A 73 -3.44 11.19 -2.23
C ALA A 73 -4.02 10.28 -3.33
N ALA A 74 -3.99 10.72 -4.58
CA ALA A 74 -4.43 9.92 -5.72
C ALA A 74 -3.59 8.64 -5.86
N GLU A 75 -2.27 8.75 -5.67
CA GLU A 75 -1.38 7.59 -5.71
C GLU A 75 -1.68 6.57 -4.60
N CYS A 76 -2.03 7.01 -3.38
CA CYS A 76 -2.51 6.09 -2.34
C CYS A 76 -3.76 5.34 -2.82
N LEU A 77 -4.76 6.07 -3.30
CA LEU A 77 -6.03 5.48 -3.73
C LEU A 77 -5.83 4.46 -4.87
N VAL A 78 -5.01 4.81 -5.87
CA VAL A 78 -4.71 3.92 -6.99
C VAL A 78 -3.94 2.70 -6.52
N THR A 79 -2.93 2.88 -5.67
CA THR A 79 -2.11 1.77 -5.16
C THR A 79 -2.94 0.80 -4.32
N ASP A 80 -3.77 1.32 -3.41
CA ASP A 80 -4.63 0.52 -2.54
C ASP A 80 -5.71 -0.21 -3.36
N ALA A 81 -6.31 0.46 -4.36
CA ALA A 81 -7.31 -0.16 -5.25
C ALA A 81 -6.70 -1.28 -6.10
N LEU A 82 -5.53 -1.05 -6.70
CA LEU A 82 -4.82 -2.08 -7.46
C LEU A 82 -4.42 -3.25 -6.57
N CYS A 83 -3.94 -2.98 -5.35
CA CYS A 83 -3.62 -4.03 -4.39
C CYS A 83 -4.87 -4.85 -4.03
N ALA A 84 -6.01 -4.20 -3.77
CA ALA A 84 -7.26 -4.89 -3.46
C ALA A 84 -7.74 -5.77 -4.61
N LEU A 85 -7.71 -5.25 -5.84
CA LEU A 85 -8.06 -6.02 -7.05
C LEU A 85 -7.14 -7.22 -7.26
N LEU A 86 -5.83 -7.02 -7.05
CA LEU A 86 -4.85 -8.10 -7.14
C LEU A 86 -5.11 -9.18 -6.09
N LEU A 87 -5.37 -8.80 -4.84
CA LEU A 87 -5.70 -9.74 -3.77
C LEU A 87 -6.99 -10.51 -4.08
N LEU A 88 -8.03 -9.83 -4.59
CA LEU A 88 -9.27 -10.49 -5.02
C LEU A 88 -9.02 -11.52 -6.11
N ALA A 89 -8.29 -11.15 -7.16
CA ALA A 89 -7.96 -12.05 -8.26
C ALA A 89 -7.14 -13.26 -7.78
N LEU A 90 -6.19 -13.06 -6.88
CA LEU A 90 -5.39 -14.15 -6.33
C LEU A 90 -6.19 -15.02 -5.36
N CYS A 91 -7.14 -14.46 -4.61
CA CYS A 91 -8.04 -15.23 -3.74
C CYS A 91 -8.87 -16.20 -4.57
N ASP A 92 -9.41 -15.75 -5.71
CA ASP A 92 -10.15 -16.62 -6.64
C ASP A 92 -9.28 -17.77 -7.16
N VAL A 93 -8.00 -17.51 -7.45
CA VAL A 93 -7.03 -18.54 -7.87
C VAL A 93 -6.71 -19.52 -6.74
N THR A 94 -6.65 -19.07 -5.49
CA THR A 94 -6.37 -19.97 -4.34
C THR A 94 -7.57 -20.81 -3.91
N LEU A 95 -8.80 -20.39 -4.23
CA LEU A 95 -10.04 -21.08 -3.87
C LEU A 95 -10.44 -22.17 -4.88
N TRP A 96 -9.78 -22.23 -6.04
CA TRP A 96 -9.90 -23.28 -7.06
C TRP A 96 -8.72 -24.26 -7.01
#